data_AF-A0AB38FFC4-F1
#
_entry.id   AF-A0AB38FFC4-F1
#
_cell.length_a   1.000
_cell.length_b   1.000
_cell.length_c   1.000
_cell.angle_alpha   90.00
_cell.angle_beta   90.00
_cell.angle_gamma   90.00
#
_symmetry.space_group_name_H-M   'P 1'
#
loop_
_entity.id
_entity.type
_entity.pdbx_description
1 polymer ?
#
loop_
_entity_poly.entity_id
_entity_poly.type
_entity_poly.pdbx_seq_one_letter_code
_entity_poly.pdbx_strand_id
1 'polypeptide(L)'
;MTSVSDGPTPALEALVALSYVAIEAASSDPIVAAMLRLQHEIGDYQGTHGNVVSSWQQGFERLVARAVEEGDVLAEDDVSTGTLSTFLLGSLLGAHVVATATGAFDDLPRRMERVWYFILPGLVEPSKLVYFRQFASRRLLR
;
A
#
# COMPACT_ATOMS: atom_id res chain seq x y z
N MET A 1 -12.01 13.84 4.36
CA MET A 1 -11.01 12.77 4.60
C MET A 1 -11.57 11.83 5.65
N THR A 2 -12.16 10.71 5.22
CA THR A 2 -12.68 9.67 6.12
C THR A 2 -11.51 8.97 6.80
N SER A 3 -11.50 8.99 8.15
CA SER A 3 -10.56 8.22 8.96
C SER A 3 -10.64 6.74 8.58
N VAL A 4 -9.56 6.19 8.03
CA VAL A 4 -9.44 4.78 7.62
C VAL A 4 -9.28 3.82 8.82
N SER A 5 -9.22 4.33 10.05
CA SER A 5 -8.56 3.60 11.13
C SER A 5 -9.42 2.78 12.12
N ASP A 6 -10.76 2.75 12.05
CA ASP A 6 -11.60 2.00 13.02
C ASP A 6 -12.76 1.20 12.39
N GLY A 7 -12.55 0.62 11.20
CA GLY A 7 -13.53 -0.29 10.59
C GLY A 7 -13.42 -1.72 11.12
N PRO A 8 -14.51 -2.52 11.10
CA PRO A 8 -14.51 -3.95 11.50
C PRO A 8 -13.64 -4.85 10.59
N THR A 9 -13.11 -4.30 9.50
CA THR A 9 -12.21 -5.00 8.58
C THR A 9 -10.85 -5.26 9.23
N PRO A 10 -10.29 -6.48 9.18
CA PRO A 10 -8.92 -6.76 9.61
C PRO A 10 -7.89 -5.81 8.97
N ALA A 11 -6.87 -5.43 9.71
CA ALA A 11 -5.94 -4.38 9.32
C ALA A 11 -5.07 -4.76 8.11
N LEU A 12 -4.65 -6.03 8.01
CA LEU A 12 -3.92 -6.51 6.84
C LEU A 12 -4.83 -6.54 5.59
N GLU A 13 -6.10 -6.89 5.74
CA GLU A 13 -7.07 -6.78 4.64
C GLU A 13 -7.27 -5.34 4.21
N ALA A 14 -7.31 -4.40 5.16
CA ALA A 14 -7.39 -2.97 4.88
C ALA A 14 -6.14 -2.45 4.16
N LEU A 15 -4.93 -2.90 4.53
CA LEU A 15 -3.67 -2.58 3.82
C LEU A 15 -3.70 -3.05 2.37
N VAL A 16 -4.05 -4.33 2.16
CA VAL A 16 -4.19 -4.89 0.83
C VAL A 16 -5.23 -4.09 0.05
N ALA A 17 -6.41 -3.84 0.64
CA ALA A 17 -7.46 -3.07 0.00
C ALA A 17 -7.04 -1.66 -0.41
N LEU A 18 -6.38 -0.94 0.48
CA LEU A 18 -5.93 0.42 0.27
C LEU A 18 -4.89 0.50 -0.85
N SER A 19 -4.00 -0.49 -0.95
CA SER A 19 -2.98 -0.53 -2.01
C SER A 19 -3.60 -0.61 -3.42
N TYR A 20 -4.66 -1.40 -3.60
CA TYR A 20 -5.37 -1.50 -4.89
C TYR A 20 -6.10 -0.20 -5.21
N VAL A 21 -6.81 0.38 -4.24
CA VAL A 21 -7.52 1.67 -4.43
C VAL A 21 -6.55 2.79 -4.79
N ALA A 22 -5.40 2.86 -4.13
CA ALA A 22 -4.39 3.88 -4.40
C ALA A 22 -3.82 3.75 -5.83
N ILE A 23 -3.54 2.53 -6.26
CA ILE A 23 -3.03 2.26 -7.61
C ILE A 23 -4.08 2.53 -8.69
N GLU A 24 -5.32 2.11 -8.46
CA GLU A 24 -6.43 2.34 -9.38
C GLU A 24 -6.62 3.85 -9.58
N ALA A 25 -6.73 4.61 -8.49
CA ALA A 25 -6.84 6.06 -8.53
C ALA A 25 -5.66 6.70 -9.29
N ALA A 26 -4.44 6.22 -9.07
CA ALA A 26 -3.26 6.71 -9.78
C ALA A 26 -3.27 6.40 -11.28
N SER A 27 -3.92 5.31 -11.71
CA SER A 27 -4.07 4.96 -13.13
C SER A 27 -5.26 5.62 -13.83
N SER A 28 -6.37 5.84 -13.13
CA SER A 28 -7.63 6.28 -13.73
C SER A 28 -7.90 7.78 -13.57
N ASP A 29 -7.35 8.41 -12.53
CA ASP A 29 -7.58 9.83 -12.23
C ASP A 29 -6.35 10.66 -12.65
N PRO A 30 -6.48 11.50 -13.69
CA PRO A 30 -5.37 12.34 -14.17
C PRO A 30 -4.89 13.36 -13.13
N ILE A 31 -5.74 13.76 -12.18
CA ILE A 31 -5.36 14.66 -11.07
C ILE A 31 -4.46 13.91 -10.09
N VAL A 32 -4.81 12.66 -9.73
CA VAL A 32 -3.99 11.84 -8.84
C VAL A 32 -2.65 11.50 -9.49
N ALA A 33 -2.65 11.16 -10.78
CA ALA A 33 -1.43 10.92 -11.55
C ALA A 33 -0.52 12.17 -11.58
N ALA A 34 -1.09 13.35 -11.87
CA ALA A 34 -0.35 14.61 -11.87
C ALA A 34 0.18 14.97 -10.47
N MET A 35 -0.61 14.75 -9.42
CA MET A 35 -0.20 14.95 -8.02
C MET A 35 1.02 14.08 -7.67
N LEU A 36 0.95 12.77 -7.93
CA LEU A 36 2.05 11.85 -7.65
C LEU A 36 3.32 12.21 -8.45
N ARG A 37 3.15 12.64 -9.70
CA ARG A 37 4.27 13.11 -10.53
C ARG A 37 4.92 14.38 -9.98
N LEU A 38 4.13 15.39 -9.62
CA LEU A 38 4.63 16.64 -9.04
C LEU A 38 5.35 16.40 -7.71
N GLN A 39 4.82 15.50 -6.87
CA GLN A 39 5.49 15.09 -5.64
C GLN A 39 6.83 14.40 -5.89
N HIS A 40 6.92 13.56 -6.91
CA HIS A 40 8.18 12.91 -7.27
C HIS A 40 9.20 13.90 -7.84
N GLU A 41 8.77 14.82 -8.71
CA GLU A 41 9.66 15.74 -9.43
C GLU A 41 10.12 16.95 -8.58
N ILE A 42 9.26 17.50 -7.72
CA ILE A 42 9.53 18.77 -7.03
C ILE A 42 9.53 18.59 -5.50
N GLY A 43 9.01 17.48 -4.97
CA GLY A 43 8.91 17.25 -3.53
C GLY A 43 8.05 18.31 -2.84
N ASP A 44 8.43 18.68 -1.61
CA ASP A 44 7.79 19.79 -0.88
C ASP A 44 8.36 21.13 -1.36
N TYR A 45 7.86 21.62 -2.50
CA TYR A 45 8.22 22.94 -2.99
C TYR A 45 7.58 24.03 -2.12
N GLN A 46 8.43 24.84 -1.49
CA GLN A 46 8.06 26.02 -0.68
C GLN A 46 7.31 25.73 0.64
N GLY A 47 7.37 24.49 1.17
CA GLY A 47 6.72 24.16 2.46
C GLY A 47 5.20 24.23 2.40
N THR A 48 4.63 24.01 1.21
CA THR A 48 3.22 24.24 0.93
C THR A 48 2.43 23.00 1.35
N HIS A 49 1.93 23.01 2.59
CA HIS A 49 0.88 22.13 3.12
C HIS A 49 1.05 20.62 2.91
N GLY A 50 1.70 19.95 3.86
CA GLY A 50 1.49 18.53 4.16
C GLY A 50 1.91 17.56 3.05
N ASN A 51 3.01 16.83 3.27
CA ASN A 51 3.41 15.77 2.35
C ASN A 51 2.36 14.65 2.32
N VAL A 52 1.66 14.44 1.19
CA VAL A 52 0.64 13.37 1.08
C VAL A 52 1.24 11.99 1.34
N VAL A 53 2.51 11.79 0.94
CA VAL A 53 3.23 10.53 1.14
C VAL A 53 3.49 10.33 2.63
N SER A 54 3.78 11.39 3.40
CA SER A 54 3.90 11.27 4.86
C SER A 54 2.57 10.97 5.54
N SER A 55 1.46 11.49 5.00
CA SER A 55 0.11 11.17 5.50
C SER A 55 -0.26 9.71 5.20
N TRP A 56 0.10 9.20 4.02
CA TRP A 56 -0.07 7.79 3.66
C TRP A 56 0.82 6.90 4.51
N GLN A 57 2.07 7.29 4.73
CA GLN A 57 3.01 6.59 5.61
C GLN A 57 2.43 6.41 7.02
N GLN A 58 1.90 7.48 7.62
CA GLN A 58 1.23 7.37 8.93
C GLN A 58 0.01 6.44 8.89
N GLY A 59 -0.73 6.42 7.79
CA GLY A 59 -1.85 5.49 7.60
C GLY A 59 -1.40 4.03 7.53
N PHE A 60 -0.31 3.76 6.80
CA PHE A 60 0.30 2.44 6.71
C PHE A 60 0.87 2.01 8.05
N GLU A 61 1.58 2.88 8.77
CA GLU A 61 2.09 2.61 10.13
C GLU A 61 0.97 2.17 11.08
N ARG A 62 -0.15 2.90 11.12
CA ARG A 62 -1.29 2.53 11.96
C ARG A 62 -1.87 1.17 11.60
N LEU A 63 -2.01 0.86 10.32
CA LEU A 63 -2.55 -0.43 9.89
C LEU A 63 -1.56 -1.58 10.13
N VAL A 64 -0.26 -1.36 9.97
CA VAL A 64 0.75 -2.38 10.28
C VAL A 64 0.76 -2.67 11.77
N ALA A 65 0.77 -1.64 12.63
CA ALA A 65 0.70 -1.82 14.08
C ALA A 65 -0.54 -2.63 14.49
N ARG A 66 -1.71 -2.26 13.95
CA ARG A 66 -2.95 -3.00 14.21
C ARG A 66 -2.91 -4.43 13.67
N ALA A 67 -2.30 -4.68 12.51
CA ALA A 67 -2.18 -6.03 11.96
C ALA A 67 -1.24 -6.93 12.78
N VAL A 68 -0.25 -6.33 13.47
CA VAL A 68 0.59 -7.02 14.46
C VAL A 68 -0.23 -7.35 15.71
N GLU A 69 -1.01 -6.39 16.22
CA GLU A 69 -1.92 -6.62 17.37
C GLU A 69 -2.98 -7.71 17.07
N GLU A 70 -3.48 -7.78 15.84
CA GLU A 70 -4.40 -8.82 15.36
C GLU A 70 -3.71 -10.19 15.12
N GLY A 71 -2.38 -10.25 15.18
CA GLY A 71 -1.58 -11.44 14.93
C GLY A 71 -1.57 -11.88 13.47
N ASP A 72 -1.90 -10.99 12.53
CA ASP A 72 -1.85 -11.25 11.09
C ASP A 72 -0.46 -10.98 10.51
N VAL A 73 0.31 -10.10 11.15
CA VAL A 73 1.68 -9.72 10.75
C VAL A 73 2.70 -10.20 11.78
N LEU A 74 3.78 -10.80 11.27
CA LEU A 74 4.96 -11.20 12.03
C LEU A 74 5.95 -10.03 12.12
N ALA A 75 5.82 -9.21 13.16
CA ALA A 75 6.77 -8.16 13.50
C ALA A 75 7.15 -8.26 14.98
N GLU A 76 8.43 -8.08 15.28
CA GLU A 76 8.98 -8.35 16.62
C GLU A 76 8.93 -7.11 17.54
N ASP A 77 8.91 -5.90 16.98
CA ASP A 77 8.89 -4.62 17.72
C ASP A 77 8.36 -3.41 16.90
N ASP A 78 8.27 -2.24 17.54
CA ASP A 78 7.81 -0.99 16.91
C ASP A 78 8.75 -0.50 15.78
N VAL A 79 10.05 -0.75 15.89
CA VAL A 79 11.04 -0.38 14.87
C VAL A 79 10.81 -1.19 13.60
N SER A 80 10.51 -2.47 13.75
CA SER A 80 10.17 -3.38 12.66
C SER A 80 8.83 -2.99 12.01
N THR A 81 7.86 -2.50 12.78
CA THR A 81 6.58 -1.96 12.28
C THR A 81 6.78 -0.70 11.42
N GLY A 82 7.60 0.26 11.87
CA GLY A 82 7.92 1.47 11.11
C GLY A 82 8.72 1.17 9.84
N THR A 83 9.67 0.24 9.91
CA THR A 83 10.45 -0.19 8.75
C THR A 83 9.57 -0.91 7.73
N LEU A 84 8.69 -1.80 8.20
CA LEU A 84 7.76 -2.55 7.37
C LEU A 84 6.76 -1.64 6.65
N SER A 85 6.15 -0.68 7.35
CA SER A 85 5.23 0.28 6.73
C SER A 85 5.91 1.09 5.62
N THR A 86 7.15 1.56 5.86
CA THR A 86 7.96 2.26 4.86
C THR A 86 8.24 1.37 3.64
N PHE A 87 8.59 0.10 3.87
CA PHE A 87 8.82 -0.87 2.81
C PHE A 87 7.56 -1.15 1.98
N LEU A 88 6.40 -1.31 2.62
CA LEU A 88 5.12 -1.54 1.95
C LEU A 88 4.73 -0.34 1.07
N LEU A 89 4.83 0.88 1.60
CA LEU A 89 4.54 2.09 0.84
C LEU A 89 5.53 2.28 -0.32
N GLY A 90 6.82 2.02 -0.09
CA GLY A 90 7.84 2.05 -1.14
C GLY A 90 7.59 1.04 -2.26
N SER A 91 7.14 -0.17 -1.91
CA SER A 91 6.78 -1.21 -2.88
C SER A 91 5.59 -0.79 -3.76
N LEU A 92 4.56 -0.18 -3.15
CA LEU A 92 3.40 0.37 -3.84
C LEU A 92 3.79 1.47 -4.83
N LEU A 93 4.54 2.48 -4.35
CA LEU A 93 4.98 3.60 -5.19
C LEU A 93 5.95 3.14 -6.28
N GLY A 94 6.83 2.19 -5.99
CA GLY A 94 7.75 1.60 -6.97
C GLY A 94 7.00 0.91 -8.11
N ALA A 95 5.94 0.15 -7.82
CA ALA A 95 5.10 -0.46 -8.84
C ALA A 95 4.47 0.60 -9.77
N HIS A 96 3.99 1.71 -9.21
CA HIS A 96 3.43 2.83 -9.96
C HIS A 96 4.49 3.53 -10.84
N VAL A 97 5.69 3.80 -10.31
CA VAL A 97 6.80 4.40 -11.07
C VAL A 97 7.18 3.55 -12.26
N VAL A 98 7.33 2.23 -12.07
CA VAL A 98 7.66 1.30 -13.17
C VAL A 98 6.57 1.29 -14.23
N ALA A 99 5.30 1.28 -13.83
CA ALA A 99 4.19 1.29 -14.77
C ALA A 99 4.13 2.60 -15.57
N THR A 100 4.37 3.74 -14.92
CA THR A 100 4.47 5.05 -15.57
C THR A 100 5.59 5.07 -16.60
N ALA A 101 6.77 4.56 -16.25
CA ALA A 101 7.93 4.51 -17.13
C ALA A 101 7.76 3.57 -18.33
N THR A 102 6.92 2.53 -18.20
CA THR A 102 6.70 1.51 -19.25
C THR A 102 5.40 1.70 -20.02
N GLY A 103 4.55 2.65 -19.63
CA GLY A 103 3.20 2.84 -20.20
C GLY A 103 2.25 1.67 -19.92
N ALA A 104 2.56 0.81 -18.94
CA ALA A 104 1.85 -0.44 -18.67
C ALA A 104 0.76 -0.27 -17.59
N PHE A 105 -0.09 0.75 -17.73
CA PHE A 105 -1.12 1.04 -16.73
C PHE A 105 -2.20 -0.05 -16.64
N ASP A 106 -2.55 -0.66 -17.77
CA ASP A 106 -3.51 -1.76 -17.86
C ASP A 106 -3.08 -3.02 -17.05
N ASP A 107 -1.80 -3.10 -16.69
CA ASP A 107 -1.21 -4.22 -15.92
C ASP A 107 -0.98 -3.87 -14.44
N LEU A 108 -1.32 -2.65 -13.97
CA LEU A 108 -1.11 -2.26 -12.57
C LEU A 108 -1.78 -3.19 -11.55
N PRO A 109 -3.06 -3.59 -11.71
CA PRO A 109 -3.70 -4.50 -10.76
C PRO A 109 -2.98 -5.84 -10.66
N ARG A 110 -2.49 -6.39 -11.79
CA ARG A 110 -1.69 -7.63 -11.82
C ARG A 110 -0.31 -7.43 -11.19
N ARG A 111 0.29 -6.27 -11.36
CA ARG A 111 1.55 -5.92 -10.68
C ARG A 111 1.37 -5.83 -9.18
N MET A 112 0.26 -5.25 -8.71
CA MET A 112 -0.07 -5.21 -7.29
C MET A 112 -0.30 -6.60 -6.71
N GLU A 113 -1.00 -7.47 -7.43
CA GLU A 113 -1.16 -8.88 -7.04
C GLU A 113 0.19 -9.58 -6.87
N ARG A 114 1.14 -9.35 -7.79
CA ARG A 114 2.51 -9.89 -7.70
C ARG A 114 3.29 -9.29 -6.53
N VAL A 115 3.17 -8.00 -6.26
CA VAL A 115 3.78 -7.35 -5.08
C VAL A 115 3.33 -8.06 -3.81
N TRP A 116 2.02 -8.25 -3.62
CA TRP A 116 1.49 -8.99 -2.47
C TRP A 116 1.91 -10.46 -2.46
N TYR A 117 1.93 -11.13 -3.62
CA TYR A 117 2.35 -12.52 -3.73
C TYR A 117 3.77 -12.75 -3.16
N PHE A 118 4.69 -11.80 -3.41
CA PHE A 118 6.08 -11.86 -2.94
C PHE A 118 6.27 -11.36 -1.51
N ILE A 119 5.48 -10.38 -1.05
CA ILE A 119 5.61 -9.82 0.30
C ILE A 119 4.97 -10.73 1.35
N LEU A 120 3.78 -11.28 1.08
CA LEU A 120 2.99 -12.03 2.06
C LEU A 120 3.76 -13.18 2.77
N PRO A 121 4.59 -14.00 2.08
CA PRO A 121 5.33 -15.08 2.75
C PRO A 121 6.29 -14.62 3.86
N GLY A 122 6.80 -13.40 3.77
CA GLY A 122 7.66 -12.81 4.81
C GLY A 122 6.89 -11.99 5.85
N LEU A 123 5.59 -11.81 5.64
CA LEU A 123 4.76 -10.92 6.44
C LEU A 123 3.84 -11.66 7.40
N VAL A 124 3.28 -12.80 6.98
CA VAL A 124 2.20 -13.48 7.72
C VAL A 124 2.62 -14.84 8.23
N GLU A 125 1.94 -15.31 9.28
CA GLU A 125 2.02 -16.71 9.73
C GLU A 125 1.78 -17.68 8.56
N PRO A 126 2.58 -18.75 8.40
CA PRO A 126 2.44 -19.68 7.28
C PRO A 126 1.04 -20.28 7.12
N SER A 127 0.31 -20.46 8.23
CA SER A 127 -1.08 -20.94 8.24
C SER A 127 -2.07 -19.96 7.61
N LYS A 128 -1.78 -18.65 7.63
CA LYS A 128 -2.61 -17.58 7.08
C LYS A 128 -2.24 -17.20 5.63
N LEU A 129 -1.09 -17.65 5.13
CA LEU A 129 -0.57 -17.27 3.80
C LEU A 129 -1.55 -17.55 2.65
N VAL A 130 -2.19 -18.72 2.66
CA VAL A 130 -3.14 -19.10 1.59
C VAL A 130 -4.35 -18.16 1.59
N TYR A 131 -4.85 -17.80 2.77
CA TYR A 131 -5.97 -16.88 2.92
C TYR A 131 -5.66 -15.51 2.31
N PHE A 132 -4.54 -14.89 2.72
CA PHE A 132 -4.19 -13.55 2.25
C PHE A 132 -3.83 -13.50 0.76
N ARG A 133 -3.22 -14.57 0.21
CA ARG A 133 -3.00 -14.67 -1.24
C ARG A 133 -4.31 -14.71 -2.02
N GLN A 134 -5.29 -15.47 -1.55
CA GLN A 134 -6.63 -15.48 -2.17
C GLN A 134 -7.35 -14.15 -2.01
N PHE A 135 -7.21 -13.50 -0.85
CA PHE A 135 -7.78 -12.18 -0.62
C PHE A 135 -7.21 -11.13 -1.59
N ALA A 136 -5.88 -11.11 -1.73
CA ALA A 136 -5.19 -10.21 -2.66
C ALA A 136 -5.56 -10.48 -4.12
N SER A 137 -5.65 -11.75 -4.54
CA SER A 137 -5.95 -12.09 -5.94
C SER A 137 -7.40 -11.83 -6.34
N ARG A 138 -8.38 -12.03 -5.43
CA ARG A 138 -9.80 -11.71 -5.69
C ARG A 138 -10.02 -10.23 -6.02
N ARG A 139 -9.11 -9.36 -5.57
CA ARG A 139 -9.19 -7.93 -5.82
C ARG A 139 -8.85 -7.55 -7.27
N LEU A 140 -8.20 -8.45 -8.00
CA LEU A 140 -7.99 -8.33 -9.45
C LEU A 140 -9.28 -8.49 -10.27
N LEU A 141 -10.28 -9.15 -9.70
CA LEU A 141 -11.51 -9.56 -10.40
C LEU A 141 -12.67 -8.55 -10.20
N ARG A 142 -12.44 -7.44 -9.50
CA ARG A 142 -13.42 -6.38 -9.30
C ARG A 142 -13.05 -5.14 -10.08
#